data_AF-A0A8H4RU25-F1
#
_entry.id   AF-A0A8H4RU25-F1
#
_cell.length_a   1.000
_cell.length_b   1.000
_cell.length_c   1.000
_cell.angle_alpha   90.00
_cell.angle_beta   90.00
_cell.angle_gamma   90.00
#
_symmetry.space_group_name_H-M   'P 1'
#
loop_
_entity.id
_entity.type
_entity.pdbx_description
1 polymer ?
#
loop_
_entity_poly.entity_id
_entity_poly.type
_entity_poly.pdbx_seq_one_letter_code
_entity_poly.pdbx_strand_id
1 'polypeptide(L)'
;MSSSPAAHSSSSDSGSSQPNTPPLRLENIIEEHHKATLPHSADALPHDAQLHSVDALPYVADALPHHPADISSPSNLPQISTTTMAPNNRSRGRDVHIYDINDPSTVLGGLLLTNGVTNTNFYSMVEILFLFQSDFELRDEGDARIEKDDNPLRPGSYYIHAAKPFLINDEPWLLRTISVATGTRVQSFCDTIRSRDGRCVISGKKAVRAYLDIWTGFEAAHVFPLAYEGHWTQNDYGRWITIPPQSGGTISSVQNGMLLDCTIHQLFDTYCLSINPDDNYKIVYFTVDGENLAGKYLDQQFRDDPQRPIDQLLRWHFRQAVLANMRGAGEPTFEHDFPPGSDIVGDILGGPKAGERMEFELFSRLAAQVECNVSSA
;
A
#
# COMPACT_ATOMS: atom_id res chain seq x y z
N MET A 1 -35.73 33.72 70.34
CA MET A 1 -36.24 32.34 70.21
C MET A 1 -35.17 31.57 69.44
N SER A 2 -33.99 31.29 70.01
CA SER A 2 -33.68 30.25 71.03
C SER A 2 -33.95 28.84 70.45
N SER A 3 -33.04 27.87 70.31
CA SER A 3 -31.64 27.70 70.73
C SER A 3 -31.04 26.47 69.99
N SER A 4 -29.71 26.37 69.82
CA SER A 4 -28.97 25.07 69.80
C SER A 4 -28.82 24.52 71.24
N PRO A 5 -28.46 23.23 71.49
CA PRO A 5 -27.08 22.67 71.40
C PRO A 5 -27.07 21.21 70.86
N ALA A 6 -25.99 20.56 70.36
CA ALA A 6 -24.65 20.20 70.85
C ALA A 6 -24.55 18.99 71.85
N ALA A 7 -23.97 17.89 71.34
CA ALA A 7 -22.90 17.01 71.88
C ALA A 7 -23.08 16.04 73.08
N HIS A 8 -22.24 14.97 73.00
CA HIS A 8 -21.68 14.05 74.02
C HIS A 8 -22.45 12.75 74.38
N SER A 9 -21.91 11.57 74.02
CA SER A 9 -20.97 10.67 74.75
C SER A 9 -21.75 9.60 75.52
N SER A 10 -21.36 8.34 75.77
CA SER A 10 -20.07 7.66 75.88
C SER A 10 -20.36 6.17 76.22
N SER A 11 -19.43 5.25 75.84
CA SER A 11 -18.96 4.04 76.56
C SER A 11 -19.98 2.95 77.01
N SER A 12 -19.70 1.65 77.06
CA SER A 12 -18.44 0.91 77.24
C SER A 12 -18.70 -0.61 77.12
N ASP A 13 -17.69 -1.32 76.62
CA ASP A 13 -17.12 -2.64 77.03
C ASP A 13 -18.04 -3.84 77.33
N SER A 14 -17.68 -5.09 77.00
CA SER A 14 -16.38 -5.78 77.17
C SER A 14 -16.38 -7.05 76.28
N GLY A 15 -15.33 -7.42 75.54
CA GLY A 15 -14.09 -8.07 76.01
C GLY A 15 -14.24 -9.60 75.96
N SER A 16 -13.31 -10.47 75.58
CA SER A 16 -11.91 -10.50 75.13
C SER A 16 -11.73 -11.83 74.34
N SER A 17 -10.71 -12.16 73.55
CA SER A 17 -9.28 -12.21 73.88
C SER A 17 -8.46 -12.43 72.60
N GLN A 18 -7.43 -11.61 72.42
CA GLN A 18 -6.20 -11.85 71.66
C GLN A 18 -5.25 -12.77 72.53
N PRO A 19 -4.02 -13.20 72.13
CA PRO A 19 -3.07 -12.39 71.33
C PRO A 19 -1.93 -13.08 70.49
N ASN A 20 -1.26 -12.22 69.70
CA ASN A 20 0.19 -12.11 69.40
C ASN A 20 0.97 -13.02 68.41
N THR A 21 1.21 -12.49 67.18
CA THR A 21 2.50 -12.04 66.52
C THR A 21 3.91 -12.52 66.99
N PRO A 22 5.02 -12.31 66.22
CA PRO A 22 5.41 -12.63 64.82
C PRO A 22 6.85 -13.27 64.75
N PRO A 23 7.83 -12.88 63.87
CA PRO A 23 8.23 -13.38 62.53
C PRO A 23 9.68 -14.00 62.46
N LEU A 24 10.23 -14.30 61.26
CA LEU A 24 11.66 -14.42 60.78
C LEU A 24 11.85 -15.65 59.83
N ARG A 25 12.23 -15.52 58.54
CA ARG A 25 13.56 -15.31 57.87
C ARG A 25 14.52 -16.51 57.93
N LEU A 26 14.91 -17.07 56.75
CA LEU A 26 16.29 -17.35 56.22
C LEU A 26 16.39 -18.63 55.31
N GLU A 27 16.81 -18.38 54.06
CA GLU A 27 17.74 -19.08 53.12
C GLU A 27 18.04 -20.60 53.09
N ASN A 28 18.49 -21.03 51.87
CA ASN A 28 19.41 -22.14 51.49
C ASN A 28 18.77 -23.53 51.21
N ILE A 29 19.11 -24.38 50.19
CA ILE A 29 20.30 -24.64 49.32
C ILE A 29 19.84 -25.62 48.16
N ILE A 30 20.23 -25.41 46.88
CA ILE A 30 21.10 -26.22 45.94
C ILE A 30 20.71 -27.73 45.78
N GLU A 31 20.48 -28.35 44.58
CA GLU A 31 21.47 -28.75 43.55
C GLU A 31 20.81 -29.44 42.30
N GLU A 32 21.36 -29.19 41.10
CA GLU A 32 21.57 -30.02 39.87
C GLU A 32 20.54 -31.07 39.35
N HIS A 33 20.39 -31.45 38.07
CA HIS A 33 21.09 -31.31 36.78
C HIS A 33 20.13 -31.82 35.67
N HIS A 34 20.06 -31.20 34.49
CA HIS A 34 20.26 -31.89 33.19
C HIS A 34 20.31 -30.91 32.02
N LYS A 35 21.26 -31.21 31.13
CA LYS A 35 21.72 -30.49 29.94
C LYS A 35 21.08 -31.13 28.71
N ALA A 36 20.52 -30.35 27.78
CA ALA A 36 20.40 -30.73 26.38
C ALA A 36 20.18 -29.50 25.49
N THR A 37 20.78 -29.59 24.30
CA THR A 37 21.15 -28.54 23.35
C THR A 37 20.01 -28.20 22.35
N LEU A 38 20.06 -26.96 21.82
CA LEU A 38 19.32 -26.35 20.69
C LEU A 38 19.20 -27.22 19.41
N PRO A 39 18.23 -26.95 18.48
CA PRO A 39 18.43 -25.91 17.43
C PRO A 39 17.21 -25.06 16.98
N HIS A 40 17.55 -23.98 16.27
CA HIS A 40 16.75 -23.02 15.49
C HIS A 40 15.67 -23.62 14.55
N SER A 41 14.64 -22.82 14.24
CA SER A 41 14.17 -22.67 12.84
C SER A 41 13.49 -21.31 12.62
N ALA A 42 13.91 -20.65 11.54
CA ALA A 42 13.27 -19.52 10.88
C ALA A 42 12.53 -20.09 9.67
N ASP A 43 11.23 -19.85 9.53
CA ASP A 43 10.48 -20.32 8.37
C ASP A 43 10.39 -19.20 7.32
N ALA A 44 11.36 -19.29 6.41
CA ALA A 44 11.32 -18.71 5.08
C ALA A 44 10.33 -19.49 4.19
N LEU A 45 9.67 -18.79 3.26
CA LEU A 45 8.85 -19.36 2.20
C LEU A 45 9.70 -20.25 1.26
N PRO A 46 9.18 -21.38 0.75
CA PRO A 46 9.99 -22.34 0.02
C PRO A 46 10.25 -21.90 -1.43
N HIS A 47 11.54 -21.85 -1.78
CA HIS A 47 12.04 -22.05 -3.13
C HIS A 47 12.17 -23.56 -3.38
N ASP A 48 11.48 -24.08 -4.40
CA ASP A 48 12.05 -24.97 -5.43
C ASP A 48 10.94 -25.56 -6.32
N ALA A 49 10.98 -25.19 -7.60
CA ALA A 49 10.56 -26.05 -8.69
C ALA A 49 11.54 -25.82 -9.85
N GLN A 50 12.46 -26.77 -9.99
CA GLN A 50 13.50 -26.79 -11.01
C GLN A 50 12.94 -26.92 -12.43
N LEU A 51 13.58 -26.14 -13.31
CA LEU A 51 13.59 -26.21 -14.77
C LEU A 51 13.88 -27.61 -15.30
N HIS A 52 13.09 -28.07 -16.27
CA HIS A 52 13.57 -28.95 -17.35
C HIS A 52 13.33 -28.27 -18.69
N SER A 53 14.44 -27.93 -19.35
CA SER A 53 14.56 -27.47 -20.73
C SER A 53 14.34 -28.63 -21.70
N VAL A 54 13.52 -28.44 -22.74
CA VAL A 54 13.81 -28.88 -24.12
C VAL A 54 12.87 -28.19 -25.13
N ASP A 55 13.41 -28.04 -26.34
CA ASP A 55 12.78 -27.65 -27.62
C ASP A 55 12.63 -26.16 -27.96
N ALA A 56 13.75 -25.63 -28.47
CA ALA A 56 13.80 -24.55 -29.44
C ALA A 56 13.34 -25.04 -30.83
N LEU A 57 12.46 -24.28 -31.50
CA LEU A 57 12.23 -24.34 -32.95
C LEU A 57 11.78 -22.95 -33.48
N PRO A 58 11.95 -22.66 -34.78
CA PRO A 58 12.74 -21.51 -35.24
C PRO A 58 11.94 -20.29 -35.71
N TYR A 59 12.64 -19.16 -35.70
CA TYR A 59 12.29 -17.91 -36.36
C TYR A 59 12.29 -18.09 -37.89
N VAL A 60 11.14 -17.93 -38.53
CA VAL A 60 11.01 -17.81 -39.99
C VAL A 60 10.65 -16.37 -40.31
N ALA A 61 11.57 -15.69 -40.99
CA ALA A 61 11.33 -14.42 -41.65
C ALA A 61 10.59 -14.69 -42.95
N ASP A 62 9.39 -14.11 -43.12
CA ASP A 62 8.72 -14.09 -44.41
C ASP A 62 8.34 -12.67 -44.82
N ALA A 63 8.56 -12.45 -46.12
CA ALA A 63 8.73 -11.17 -46.79
C ALA A 63 7.42 -10.41 -47.04
N LEU A 64 7.55 -9.08 -47.01
CA LEU A 64 6.61 -8.11 -47.56
C LEU A 64 6.25 -8.40 -49.03
N PRO A 65 4.97 -8.27 -49.44
CA PRO A 65 4.62 -8.02 -50.82
C PRO A 65 4.32 -6.53 -51.07
N HIS A 66 4.79 -6.12 -52.25
CA HIS A 66 4.78 -4.82 -52.90
C HIS A 66 3.47 -4.01 -52.91
N HIS A 67 3.67 -2.69 -52.88
CA HIS A 67 2.78 -1.60 -53.31
C HIS A 67 2.11 -1.82 -54.67
N PRO A 68 0.96 -1.15 -54.88
CA PRO A 68 0.79 -0.33 -56.07
C PRO A 68 0.55 1.15 -55.71
N ALA A 69 0.82 2.00 -56.70
CA ALA A 69 0.95 3.46 -56.62
C ALA A 69 -0.36 4.24 -56.82
N ASP A 70 -0.28 5.50 -56.38
CA ASP A 70 -1.06 6.69 -56.75
C ASP A 70 -2.57 6.77 -56.46
N ILE A 71 -2.95 7.79 -55.68
CA ILE A 71 -3.88 8.87 -56.07
C ILE A 71 -3.77 10.03 -55.04
N SER A 72 -3.20 11.14 -55.52
CA SER A 72 -3.39 12.57 -55.19
C SER A 72 -3.66 13.06 -53.75
N SER A 73 -2.76 13.91 -53.25
CA SER A 73 -2.98 14.90 -52.19
C SER A 73 -3.93 16.04 -52.61
N PRO A 74 -4.54 16.73 -51.63
CA PRO A 74 -4.33 18.18 -51.58
C PRO A 74 -3.93 18.68 -50.18
N SER A 75 -3.28 19.84 -50.23
CA SER A 75 -2.43 20.48 -49.23
C SER A 75 -3.15 21.17 -48.06
N ASN A 76 -2.34 21.43 -47.02
CA ASN A 76 -2.39 22.52 -46.04
C ASN A 76 -3.47 22.48 -44.94
N LEU A 77 -3.13 21.81 -43.84
CA LEU A 77 -3.48 22.23 -42.49
C LEU A 77 -2.18 22.45 -41.70
N PRO A 78 -2.06 23.52 -40.89
CA PRO A 78 -0.83 23.77 -40.15
C PRO A 78 -0.62 22.65 -39.13
N GLN A 79 0.50 21.93 -39.26
CA GLN A 79 0.97 21.02 -38.22
C GLN A 79 1.29 21.85 -36.98
N ILE A 80 0.38 21.83 -36.01
CA ILE A 80 0.72 22.18 -34.64
C ILE A 80 1.77 21.15 -34.23
N SER A 81 3.02 21.60 -34.11
CA SER A 81 4.07 20.80 -33.49
C SER A 81 3.66 20.56 -32.05
N THR A 82 2.99 19.43 -31.81
CA THR A 82 2.90 18.85 -30.48
C THR A 82 4.31 18.45 -30.12
N THR A 83 5.01 19.33 -29.42
CA THR A 83 6.20 18.96 -28.66
C THR A 83 5.76 17.79 -27.78
N THR A 84 6.16 16.58 -28.15
CA THR A 84 5.96 15.38 -27.34
C THR A 84 6.70 15.63 -26.03
N MET A 85 6.01 16.20 -25.04
CA MET A 85 6.53 16.33 -23.70
C MET A 85 6.84 14.91 -23.25
N ALA A 86 8.09 14.66 -22.85
CA ALA A 86 8.44 13.39 -22.25
C ALA A 86 7.43 13.11 -21.13
N PRO A 87 6.87 11.88 -21.04
CA PRO A 87 5.85 11.58 -20.06
C PRO A 87 6.36 11.97 -18.66
N ASN A 88 5.53 12.67 -17.89
CA ASN A 88 5.81 12.95 -16.49
C ASN A 88 6.01 11.61 -15.77
N ASN A 89 7.24 11.34 -15.35
CA ASN A 89 7.56 10.17 -14.51
C ASN A 89 7.68 10.60 -13.05
N ARG A 90 7.65 9.61 -12.15
CA ARG A 90 7.64 9.82 -10.69
C ARG A 90 9.02 10.15 -10.11
N SER A 91 10.04 10.41 -10.93
CA SER A 91 11.36 10.85 -10.45
C SER A 91 11.47 12.35 -10.24
N ARG A 92 10.55 13.14 -10.80
CA ARG A 92 10.54 14.59 -10.63
C ARG A 92 10.37 14.96 -9.15
N GLY A 93 11.33 15.73 -8.62
CA GLY A 93 11.29 16.25 -7.25
C GLY A 93 11.82 15.30 -6.18
N ARG A 94 12.34 14.13 -6.55
CA ARG A 94 13.04 13.25 -5.60
C ARG A 94 14.30 13.94 -5.06
N ASP A 95 14.53 13.78 -3.78
CA ASP A 95 15.67 14.32 -3.04
C ASP A 95 16.46 13.23 -2.31
N VAL A 96 16.01 11.98 -2.39
CA VAL A 96 16.73 10.76 -2.01
C VAL A 96 16.98 9.91 -3.25
N HIS A 97 18.22 9.48 -3.44
CA HIS A 97 18.66 8.70 -4.60
C HIS A 97 19.43 7.45 -4.17
N ILE A 98 19.21 6.34 -4.87
CA ILE A 98 19.80 5.04 -4.55
C ILE A 98 20.74 4.62 -5.68
N TYR A 99 21.93 4.17 -5.31
CA TYR A 99 23.00 3.74 -6.21
C TYR A 99 23.58 2.39 -5.80
N ASP A 100 24.23 1.69 -6.73
CA ASP A 100 25.22 0.68 -6.40
C ASP A 100 26.55 1.39 -6.08
N ILE A 101 27.22 1.03 -4.99
CA ILE A 101 28.55 1.59 -4.69
C ILE A 101 29.59 1.27 -5.78
N ASN A 102 29.39 0.19 -6.54
CA ASN A 102 30.24 -0.20 -7.66
C ASN A 102 29.91 0.54 -8.97
N ASP A 103 28.75 1.18 -9.06
CA ASP A 103 28.35 2.06 -10.16
C ASP A 103 27.64 3.32 -9.60
N PRO A 104 28.39 4.27 -9.02
CA PRO A 104 27.82 5.46 -8.41
C PRO A 104 27.28 6.47 -9.46
N SER A 105 27.40 6.17 -10.76
CA SER A 105 26.94 7.04 -11.84
C SER A 105 25.49 6.77 -12.27
N THR A 106 24.98 5.59 -11.95
CA THR A 106 23.64 5.14 -12.36
C THR A 106 22.66 5.18 -11.20
N VAL A 107 21.65 6.05 -11.29
CA VAL A 107 20.55 6.07 -10.32
C VAL A 107 19.68 4.83 -10.52
N LEU A 108 19.63 3.96 -9.49
CA LEU A 108 18.81 2.74 -9.50
C LEU A 108 17.38 2.99 -9.04
N GLY A 109 17.18 4.03 -8.26
CA GLY A 109 15.88 4.42 -7.71
C GLY A 109 15.98 5.64 -6.82
N GLY A 110 14.88 6.00 -6.17
CA GLY A 110 14.87 7.12 -5.23
C GLY A 110 13.48 7.40 -4.68
N LEU A 111 13.39 8.41 -3.83
CA LEU A 111 12.17 8.79 -3.12
C LEU A 111 12.10 10.32 -3.03
N LEU A 112 10.89 10.87 -3.11
CA LEU A 112 10.61 12.21 -2.59
C LEU A 112 10.41 12.06 -1.08
N LEU A 113 11.36 12.55 -0.29
CA LEU A 113 11.35 12.37 1.15
C LEU A 113 10.22 13.19 1.77
N THR A 114 9.33 12.50 2.48
CA THR A 114 8.24 13.10 3.23
C THR A 114 8.41 12.85 4.73
N ASN A 115 7.64 13.59 5.54
CA ASN A 115 7.71 13.48 6.99
C ASN A 115 7.48 12.04 7.46
N GLY A 116 8.27 11.61 8.44
CA GLY A 116 8.10 10.31 9.12
C GLY A 116 8.81 9.12 8.47
N VAL A 117 9.44 9.28 7.30
CA VAL A 117 10.32 8.24 6.74
C VAL A 117 11.60 8.16 7.59
N THR A 118 11.84 6.98 8.17
CA THR A 118 13.03 6.67 8.98
C THR A 118 14.03 5.83 8.19
N ASN A 119 15.23 5.65 8.73
CA ASN A 119 16.22 4.75 8.15
C ASN A 119 15.68 3.31 8.06
N THR A 120 15.07 2.78 9.11
CA THR A 120 14.40 1.45 9.09
C THR A 120 13.38 1.35 7.97
N ASN A 121 12.54 2.37 7.79
CA ASN A 121 11.53 2.38 6.73
C ASN A 121 12.19 2.37 5.34
N PHE A 122 13.26 3.14 5.16
CA PHE A 122 14.03 3.17 3.91
C PHE A 122 14.70 1.82 3.60
N TYR A 123 15.28 1.14 4.59
CA TYR A 123 15.79 -0.23 4.43
C TYR A 123 14.71 -1.19 3.92
N SER A 124 13.51 -1.14 4.49
CA SER A 124 12.38 -1.97 4.01
C SER A 124 11.97 -1.66 2.57
N MET A 125 12.04 -0.39 2.16
CA MET A 125 11.78 -0.01 0.76
C MET A 125 12.87 -0.52 -0.17
N VAL A 126 14.14 -0.45 0.23
CA VAL A 126 15.28 -0.99 -0.54
C VAL A 126 15.16 -2.51 -0.69
N GLU A 127 14.77 -3.23 0.37
CA GLU A 127 14.48 -4.68 0.33
C GLU A 127 13.32 -5.04 -0.63
N ILE A 128 12.40 -4.11 -0.91
CA ILE A 128 11.36 -4.29 -1.92
C ILE A 128 11.92 -4.07 -3.34
N LEU A 129 12.79 -3.08 -3.51
CA LEU A 129 13.31 -2.67 -4.81
C LEU A 129 14.38 -3.61 -5.38
N PHE A 130 15.11 -4.31 -4.51
CA PHE A 130 16.26 -5.11 -4.92
C PHE A 130 16.22 -6.52 -4.31
N LEU A 131 16.69 -7.49 -5.09
CA LEU A 131 16.80 -8.89 -4.70
C LEU A 131 18.25 -9.19 -4.32
N PHE A 132 18.48 -9.35 -3.03
CA PHE A 132 19.81 -9.55 -2.46
C PHE A 132 20.16 -11.04 -2.31
N GLN A 133 21.41 -11.41 -2.63
CA GLN A 133 21.95 -12.77 -2.42
C GLN A 133 22.83 -12.88 -1.17
N SER A 134 23.01 -11.77 -0.46
CA SER A 134 23.75 -11.61 0.78
C SER A 134 23.15 -10.46 1.57
N ASP A 135 23.58 -10.28 2.81
CA ASP A 135 23.29 -9.04 3.54
C ASP A 135 23.84 -7.82 2.78
N PHE A 136 23.21 -6.68 3.01
CA PHE A 136 23.61 -5.38 2.47
C PHE A 136 23.60 -4.32 3.57
N GLU A 137 24.35 -3.25 3.34
CA GLU A 137 24.30 -2.02 4.13
C GLU A 137 24.07 -0.82 3.21
N LEU A 138 23.51 0.24 3.78
CA LEU A 138 23.37 1.53 3.12
C LEU A 138 24.44 2.48 3.65
N ARG A 139 25.03 3.26 2.75
CA ARG A 139 25.99 4.32 3.08
C ARG A 139 25.58 5.64 2.48
N ASP A 140 25.94 6.76 3.12
CA ASP A 140 25.76 8.09 2.54
C ASP A 140 26.92 8.49 1.61
N GLU A 141 26.85 9.71 1.08
CA GLU A 141 27.90 10.35 0.25
C GLU A 141 29.26 10.46 0.96
N GLY A 142 29.28 10.46 2.29
CA GLY A 142 30.48 10.49 3.11
C GLY A 142 31.05 9.10 3.42
N ASP A 143 30.52 8.03 2.81
CA ASP A 143 30.83 6.63 3.10
C ASP A 143 30.47 6.19 4.54
N ALA A 144 29.66 7.00 5.24
CA ALA A 144 29.19 6.68 6.57
C ALA A 144 28.05 5.67 6.49
N ARG A 145 28.13 4.63 7.32
CA ARG A 145 27.09 3.61 7.42
C ARG A 145 25.81 4.22 7.99
N ILE A 146 24.70 3.94 7.32
CA ILE A 146 23.36 4.29 7.79
C ILE A 146 22.86 3.15 8.67
N GLU A 147 22.63 3.43 9.94
CA GLU A 147 22.08 2.46 10.88
C GLU A 147 20.61 2.16 10.56
N LYS A 148 20.20 0.89 10.73
CA LYS A 148 18.80 0.46 10.56
C LYS A 148 18.03 0.80 11.84
N ASP A 149 17.66 2.07 11.97
CA ASP A 149 17.04 2.63 13.16
C ASP A 149 15.87 3.60 12.85
N ASP A 150 15.23 4.10 13.91
CA ASP A 150 14.09 5.01 13.80
C ASP A 150 14.50 6.48 13.64
N ASN A 151 15.77 6.76 13.37
CA ASN A 151 16.18 8.14 13.07
C ASN A 151 15.58 8.58 11.72
N PRO A 152 15.21 9.87 11.58
CA PRO A 152 14.70 10.38 10.32
C PRO A 152 15.71 10.22 9.19
N LEU A 153 15.24 9.72 8.03
CA LEU A 153 16.03 9.72 6.81
C LEU A 153 16.37 11.17 6.41
N ARG A 154 17.50 11.37 5.74
CA ARG A 154 17.93 12.67 5.24
C ARG A 154 17.86 12.69 3.71
N PRO A 155 17.63 13.86 3.09
CA PRO A 155 17.89 14.01 1.66
C PRO A 155 19.35 13.68 1.35
N GLY A 156 19.61 13.07 0.19
CA GLY A 156 20.97 12.75 -0.26
C GLY A 156 21.07 11.50 -1.13
N SER A 157 22.31 11.16 -1.48
CA SER A 157 22.64 9.93 -2.20
C SER A 157 22.98 8.80 -1.22
N TYR A 158 22.38 7.64 -1.47
CA TYR A 158 22.55 6.43 -0.68
C TYR A 158 23.10 5.31 -1.55
N TYR A 159 24.14 4.64 -1.06
CA TYR A 159 24.87 3.61 -1.79
C TYR A 159 24.62 2.25 -1.14
N ILE A 160 24.16 1.31 -1.95
CA ILE A 160 24.04 -0.09 -1.55
C ILE A 160 25.43 -0.71 -1.60
N HIS A 161 25.88 -1.22 -0.47
CA HIS A 161 27.08 -2.03 -0.36
C HIS A 161 26.69 -3.45 0.05
N ALA A 162 26.94 -4.42 -0.85
CA ALA A 162 26.65 -5.83 -0.64
C ALA A 162 27.83 -6.69 -1.09
N ALA A 163 28.06 -7.81 -0.40
CA ALA A 163 29.19 -8.70 -0.71
C ALA A 163 29.00 -9.47 -2.03
N LYS A 164 27.75 -9.71 -2.43
CA LYS A 164 27.39 -10.36 -3.70
C LYS A 164 26.57 -9.40 -4.56
N PRO A 165 26.55 -9.62 -5.89
CA PRO A 165 25.64 -8.91 -6.78
C PRO A 165 24.19 -9.05 -6.32
N PHE A 166 23.44 -7.97 -6.48
CA PHE A 166 21.99 -7.93 -6.29
C PHE A 166 21.32 -7.59 -7.62
N LEU A 167 20.04 -7.89 -7.74
CA LEU A 167 19.24 -7.57 -8.92
C LEU A 167 18.22 -6.50 -8.60
N ILE A 168 17.88 -5.68 -9.59
CA ILE A 168 16.68 -4.84 -9.50
C ILE A 168 15.47 -5.77 -9.57
N ASN A 169 14.54 -5.61 -8.63
CA ASN A 169 13.30 -6.36 -8.62
C ASN A 169 12.43 -5.92 -9.83
N ASP A 170 12.15 -6.86 -10.72
CA ASP A 170 11.38 -6.67 -11.95
C ASP A 170 9.88 -6.99 -11.78
N GLU A 171 9.43 -7.25 -10.55
CA GLU A 171 8.02 -7.49 -10.24
C GLU A 171 7.12 -6.41 -10.86
N PRO A 172 6.09 -6.79 -11.64
CA PRO A 172 5.18 -5.83 -12.23
C PRO A 172 4.37 -5.13 -11.13
N TRP A 173 4.14 -3.84 -11.31
CA TRP A 173 3.15 -3.11 -10.55
C TRP A 173 1.83 -3.15 -11.31
N LEU A 174 0.73 -3.34 -10.59
CA LEU A 174 -0.61 -3.30 -11.16
C LEU A 174 -1.00 -1.83 -11.36
N LEU A 175 -1.32 -1.45 -12.59
CA LEU A 175 -1.75 -0.09 -12.86
C LEU A 175 -3.13 0.15 -12.25
N ARG A 176 -3.30 1.24 -11.52
CA ARG A 176 -4.61 1.64 -11.00
C ARG A 176 -4.95 3.04 -11.50
N THR A 177 -6.18 3.20 -11.96
CA THR A 177 -6.83 4.50 -12.07
C THR A 177 -8.02 4.52 -11.10
N ILE A 178 -8.72 5.64 -10.95
CA ILE A 178 -9.74 5.82 -9.90
C ILE A 178 -10.75 4.67 -9.93
N SER A 179 -10.77 3.86 -8.87
CA SER A 179 -11.65 2.68 -8.78
C SER A 179 -13.06 3.08 -8.34
N VAL A 180 -13.84 3.72 -9.22
CA VAL A 180 -15.28 3.92 -9.00
C VAL A 180 -16.03 2.70 -9.52
N ALA A 181 -15.99 1.59 -8.78
CA ALA A 181 -16.80 0.43 -9.13
C ALA A 181 -18.27 0.68 -8.77
N THR A 182 -19.19 0.45 -9.69
CA THR A 182 -20.65 0.52 -9.49
C THR A 182 -21.29 -0.88 -9.60
N GLY A 183 -22.54 -1.03 -9.17
CA GLY A 183 -23.30 -2.29 -9.23
C GLY A 183 -23.65 -2.95 -7.88
N THR A 184 -24.60 -3.88 -7.91
CA THR A 184 -25.19 -4.53 -6.72
C THR A 184 -24.18 -5.34 -5.90
N ARG A 185 -23.20 -5.98 -6.55
CA ARG A 185 -22.07 -6.68 -5.91
C ARG A 185 -21.22 -5.72 -5.06
N VAL A 186 -21.10 -4.47 -5.50
CA VAL A 186 -20.30 -3.44 -4.84
C VAL A 186 -21.09 -2.79 -3.70
N GLN A 187 -22.43 -2.75 -3.80
CA GLN A 187 -23.28 -2.14 -2.78
C GLN A 187 -23.14 -2.78 -1.39
N SER A 188 -23.20 -4.12 -1.28
CA SER A 188 -23.05 -4.79 0.01
C SER A 188 -21.67 -4.55 0.65
N PHE A 189 -20.63 -4.48 -0.19
CA PHE A 189 -19.29 -4.13 0.26
C PHE A 189 -19.24 -2.68 0.77
N CYS A 190 -19.78 -1.73 -0.01
CA CYS A 190 -19.85 -0.32 0.38
C CYS A 190 -20.59 -0.14 1.70
N ASP A 191 -21.76 -0.78 1.88
CA ASP A 191 -22.57 -0.65 3.08
C ASP A 191 -21.83 -1.20 4.31
N THR A 192 -21.16 -2.33 4.15
CA THR A 192 -20.35 -2.94 5.24
C THR A 192 -19.20 -2.02 5.65
N ILE A 193 -18.47 -1.47 4.67
CA ILE A 193 -17.35 -0.54 4.91
C ILE A 193 -17.82 0.75 5.56
N ARG A 194 -18.91 1.34 5.05
CA ARG A 194 -19.55 2.54 5.58
C ARG A 194 -19.99 2.35 7.04
N SER A 195 -20.63 1.22 7.33
CA SER A 195 -21.08 0.87 8.67
C SER A 195 -19.92 0.67 9.64
N ARG A 196 -18.80 0.07 9.19
CA ARG A 196 -17.61 -0.16 10.02
C ARG A 196 -16.88 1.15 10.34
N ASP A 197 -16.64 1.99 9.32
CA ASP A 197 -15.65 3.06 9.43
C ASP A 197 -16.24 4.39 9.92
N GLY A 198 -17.35 4.84 9.31
CA GLY A 198 -18.00 6.12 9.59
C GLY A 198 -17.13 7.39 9.41
N ARG A 199 -15.90 7.23 8.93
CA ARG A 199 -14.89 8.28 8.73
C ARG A 199 -13.88 7.84 7.68
N CYS A 200 -13.15 8.79 7.09
CA CYS A 200 -11.97 8.45 6.30
C CYS A 200 -10.92 7.79 7.21
N VAL A 201 -10.53 6.57 6.90
CA VAL A 201 -9.60 5.77 7.71
C VAL A 201 -8.22 6.43 7.81
N ILE A 202 -7.74 7.03 6.72
CA ILE A 202 -6.38 7.61 6.65
C ILE A 202 -6.32 9.01 7.30
N SER A 203 -7.29 9.89 7.04
CA SER A 203 -7.26 11.26 7.62
C SER A 203 -8.01 11.39 8.94
N GLY A 204 -8.84 10.42 9.31
CA GLY A 204 -9.75 10.49 10.46
C GLY A 204 -10.96 11.42 10.25
N LYS A 205 -11.11 12.06 9.08
CA LYS A 205 -12.21 12.98 8.76
C LYS A 205 -13.55 12.26 8.87
N LYS A 206 -14.43 12.68 9.78
CA LYS A 206 -15.73 12.05 10.01
C LYS A 206 -16.71 12.29 8.85
N ALA A 207 -17.49 11.26 8.50
CA ALA A 207 -18.62 11.38 7.60
C ALA A 207 -19.83 11.96 8.38
N VAL A 208 -19.83 13.27 8.61
CA VAL A 208 -20.81 13.92 9.53
C VAL A 208 -22.27 13.76 9.11
N ARG A 209 -22.55 13.46 7.84
CA ARG A 209 -23.90 13.23 7.31
C ARG A 209 -24.27 11.74 7.17
N ALA A 210 -23.42 10.82 7.66
CA ALA A 210 -23.67 9.39 7.62
C ALA A 210 -24.96 8.97 8.35
N TYR A 211 -25.37 9.71 9.39
CA TYR A 211 -26.63 9.45 10.11
C TYR A 211 -27.90 9.69 9.25
N LEU A 212 -27.76 10.40 8.12
CA LEU A 212 -28.81 10.59 7.12
C LEU A 212 -28.64 9.66 5.91
N ASP A 213 -27.72 8.70 5.99
CA ASP A 213 -27.26 7.87 4.86
C ASP A 213 -26.69 8.70 3.69
N ILE A 214 -26.06 9.85 4.01
CA ILE A 214 -25.45 10.73 3.02
C ILE A 214 -23.93 10.64 3.14
N TRP A 215 -23.33 10.01 2.13
CA TRP A 215 -21.90 9.70 2.06
C TRP A 215 -21.10 10.59 1.11
N THR A 216 -21.68 11.70 0.64
CA THR A 216 -21.02 12.62 -0.29
C THR A 216 -19.60 12.99 0.17
N GLY A 217 -18.62 12.77 -0.72
CA GLY A 217 -17.20 13.00 -0.44
C GLY A 217 -16.46 11.81 0.19
N PHE A 218 -17.14 10.69 0.43
CA PHE A 218 -16.55 9.46 0.96
C PHE A 218 -16.85 8.25 0.08
N GLU A 219 -15.84 7.40 -0.10
CA GLU A 219 -15.87 6.28 -1.02
C GLU A 219 -15.30 5.03 -0.34
N ALA A 220 -15.90 3.87 -0.59
CA ALA A 220 -15.38 2.60 -0.13
C ALA A 220 -14.30 2.13 -1.11
N ALA A 221 -13.05 2.24 -0.68
CA ALA A 221 -11.88 1.88 -1.46
C ALA A 221 -11.51 0.42 -1.23
N HIS A 222 -11.21 -0.31 -2.31
CA HIS A 222 -10.56 -1.61 -2.18
C HIS A 222 -9.04 -1.41 -2.00
N VAL A 223 -8.40 -2.21 -1.15
CA VAL A 223 -6.94 -2.23 -1.00
C VAL A 223 -6.30 -2.92 -2.19
N PHE A 224 -6.79 -4.12 -2.53
CA PHE A 224 -6.50 -4.80 -3.77
C PHE A 224 -7.61 -4.51 -4.79
N PRO A 225 -7.28 -3.97 -5.98
CA PRO A 225 -8.27 -3.54 -6.96
C PRO A 225 -9.16 -4.67 -7.50
N LEU A 226 -10.46 -4.40 -7.58
CA LEU A 226 -11.44 -5.32 -8.17
C LEU A 226 -11.17 -5.61 -9.66
N ALA A 227 -10.65 -4.64 -10.41
CA ALA A 227 -10.29 -4.79 -11.82
C ALA A 227 -9.27 -5.93 -12.08
N TYR A 228 -8.51 -6.32 -11.05
CA TYR A 228 -7.52 -7.39 -11.12
C TYR A 228 -8.00 -8.68 -10.44
N GLU A 229 -9.31 -8.96 -10.45
CA GLU A 229 -9.87 -10.20 -9.89
C GLU A 229 -9.23 -11.47 -10.49
N GLY A 230 -8.87 -11.46 -11.78
CA GLY A 230 -8.13 -12.57 -12.40
C GLY A 230 -6.76 -12.80 -11.75
N HIS A 231 -6.00 -11.73 -11.52
CA HIS A 231 -4.70 -11.78 -10.84
C HIS A 231 -4.85 -12.19 -9.37
N TRP A 232 -5.92 -11.74 -8.70
CA TRP A 232 -6.28 -12.15 -7.35
C TRP A 232 -6.48 -13.66 -7.24
N THR A 233 -7.24 -14.24 -8.16
CA THR A 233 -7.52 -15.68 -8.19
C THR A 233 -6.29 -16.49 -8.58
N GLN A 234 -5.55 -16.07 -9.61
CA GLN A 234 -4.36 -16.78 -10.09
C GLN A 234 -3.27 -16.90 -9.00
N ASN A 235 -3.11 -15.85 -8.19
CA ASN A 235 -2.12 -15.82 -7.12
C ASN A 235 -2.69 -16.23 -5.76
N ASP A 236 -3.94 -16.73 -5.72
CA ASP A 236 -4.66 -17.20 -4.54
C ASP A 236 -4.68 -16.19 -3.37
N TYR A 237 -4.74 -14.88 -3.64
CA TYR A 237 -4.73 -13.86 -2.57
C TYR A 237 -5.95 -13.96 -1.65
N GLY A 238 -7.01 -14.62 -2.12
CA GLY A 238 -8.17 -15.00 -1.32
C GLY A 238 -7.84 -15.79 -0.06
N ARG A 239 -6.73 -16.54 -0.04
CA ARG A 239 -6.28 -17.33 1.13
C ARG A 239 -6.03 -16.51 2.39
N TRP A 240 -5.79 -15.21 2.26
CA TRP A 240 -5.58 -14.32 3.40
C TRP A 240 -6.89 -13.86 4.05
N ILE A 241 -8.00 -13.90 3.33
CA ILE A 241 -9.29 -13.44 3.86
C ILE A 241 -9.81 -14.42 4.90
N THR A 242 -10.15 -13.91 6.09
CA THR A 242 -10.74 -14.69 7.18
C THR A 242 -12.22 -14.42 7.37
N ILE A 243 -12.72 -13.30 6.84
CA ILE A 243 -14.13 -12.92 6.87
C ILE A 243 -14.70 -12.99 5.45
N PRO A 244 -15.37 -14.09 5.07
CA PRO A 244 -15.97 -14.22 3.75
C PRO A 244 -17.13 -13.23 3.58
N PRO A 245 -17.27 -12.57 2.42
CA PRO A 245 -18.41 -11.71 2.16
C PRO A 245 -19.65 -12.51 1.81
N GLN A 246 -20.83 -11.90 1.96
CA GLN A 246 -22.10 -12.50 1.52
C GLN A 246 -22.16 -12.75 0.01
N SER A 247 -21.52 -11.89 -0.78
CA SER A 247 -21.52 -11.95 -2.24
C SER A 247 -20.22 -11.40 -2.83
N GLY A 248 -19.95 -11.72 -4.09
CA GLY A 248 -18.84 -11.12 -4.82
C GLY A 248 -17.46 -11.71 -4.55
N GLY A 249 -17.37 -12.94 -4.03
CA GLY A 249 -16.10 -13.63 -3.83
C GLY A 249 -15.19 -12.96 -2.78
N THR A 250 -14.09 -13.62 -2.42
CA THR A 250 -13.20 -13.16 -1.34
C THR A 250 -12.62 -11.76 -1.57
N ILE A 251 -12.47 -11.34 -2.82
CA ILE A 251 -12.01 -9.97 -3.18
C ILE A 251 -12.97 -8.87 -2.70
N SER A 252 -14.26 -9.18 -2.55
CA SER A 252 -15.26 -8.24 -2.02
C SER A 252 -15.41 -8.32 -0.49
N SER A 253 -14.45 -8.93 0.21
CA SER A 253 -14.44 -8.97 1.67
C SER A 253 -14.23 -7.57 2.25
N VAL A 254 -14.86 -7.31 3.39
CA VAL A 254 -14.61 -6.11 4.21
C VAL A 254 -13.12 -5.94 4.57
N GLN A 255 -12.38 -7.05 4.66
CA GLN A 255 -10.94 -7.08 4.93
C GLN A 255 -10.08 -6.71 3.71
N ASN A 256 -10.70 -6.45 2.56
CA ASN A 256 -10.05 -5.86 1.39
C ASN A 256 -10.48 -4.38 1.21
N GLY A 257 -11.11 -3.75 2.20
CA GLY A 257 -11.70 -2.42 2.00
C GLY A 257 -11.55 -1.45 3.15
N MET A 258 -11.59 -0.15 2.82
CA MET A 258 -11.68 0.95 3.78
C MET A 258 -12.42 2.16 3.22
N LEU A 259 -13.08 2.92 4.09
CA LEU A 259 -13.74 4.17 3.73
C LEU A 259 -12.70 5.29 3.67
N LEU A 260 -12.63 5.98 2.54
CA LEU A 260 -11.71 7.08 2.30
C LEU A 260 -12.46 8.35 1.89
N ASP A 261 -11.89 9.51 2.18
CA ASP A 261 -12.28 10.75 1.52
C ASP A 261 -11.92 10.63 0.03
N CYS A 262 -12.76 11.14 -0.88
CA CYS A 262 -12.56 10.94 -2.33
C CYS A 262 -11.19 11.43 -2.83
N THR A 263 -10.63 12.49 -2.24
CA THR A 263 -9.28 12.97 -2.61
C THR A 263 -8.21 11.97 -2.17
N ILE A 264 -8.34 11.45 -0.95
CA ILE A 264 -7.41 10.46 -0.39
C ILE A 264 -7.55 9.11 -1.10
N HIS A 265 -8.75 8.74 -1.52
CA HIS A 265 -8.98 7.54 -2.33
C HIS A 265 -8.21 7.61 -3.65
N GLN A 266 -8.23 8.76 -4.34
CA GLN A 266 -7.45 8.95 -5.56
C GLN A 266 -5.95 8.81 -5.29
N LEU A 267 -5.44 9.43 -4.22
CA LEU A 267 -4.02 9.32 -3.85
C LEU A 267 -3.62 7.88 -3.49
N PHE A 268 -4.49 7.15 -2.81
CA PHE A 268 -4.27 5.76 -2.43
C PHE A 268 -4.24 4.87 -3.67
N ASP A 269 -5.26 4.96 -4.53
CA ASP A 269 -5.36 4.16 -5.76
C ASP A 269 -4.19 4.40 -6.72
N THR A 270 -3.75 5.64 -6.87
CA THR A 270 -2.61 6.01 -7.72
C THR A 270 -1.25 5.73 -7.09
N TYR A 271 -1.22 5.12 -5.91
CA TYR A 271 -0.04 4.85 -5.10
C TYR A 271 0.75 6.10 -4.69
N CYS A 272 0.14 7.29 -4.70
CA CYS A 272 0.78 8.51 -4.20
C CYS A 272 0.98 8.48 -2.68
N LEU A 273 0.18 7.69 -1.96
CA LEU A 273 0.39 7.34 -0.56
C LEU A 273 0.09 5.85 -0.34
N SER A 274 0.61 5.31 0.76
CA SER A 274 0.27 3.97 1.24
C SER A 274 0.35 3.90 2.77
N ILE A 275 -0.07 2.77 3.32
CA ILE A 275 0.05 2.44 4.75
C ILE A 275 1.09 1.33 4.88
N ASN A 276 2.10 1.53 5.73
CA ASN A 276 3.07 0.48 6.07
C ASN A 276 2.64 -0.24 7.36
N PRO A 277 2.05 -1.45 7.29
CA PRO A 277 1.62 -2.18 8.48
C PRO A 277 2.79 -2.61 9.39
N ASP A 278 4.01 -2.73 8.84
CA ASP A 278 5.20 -3.16 9.58
C ASP A 278 5.88 -2.01 10.35
N ASP A 279 5.45 -0.78 10.13
CA ASP A 279 5.90 0.43 10.83
C ASP A 279 4.72 1.06 11.56
N ASN A 280 4.05 0.25 12.38
CA ASN A 280 2.90 0.65 13.19
C ASN A 280 1.77 1.33 12.37
N TYR A 281 1.54 0.87 11.14
CA TYR A 281 0.54 1.43 10.22
C TYR A 281 0.79 2.91 9.88
N LYS A 282 2.06 3.27 9.73
CA LYS A 282 2.48 4.61 9.30
C LYS A 282 1.97 4.90 7.89
N ILE A 283 1.46 6.11 7.70
CA ILE A 283 1.07 6.66 6.41
C ILE A 283 2.33 7.21 5.74
N VAL A 284 2.67 6.65 4.59
CA VAL A 284 3.87 7.00 3.81
C VAL A 284 3.42 7.66 2.51
N TYR A 285 3.95 8.85 2.23
CA TYR A 285 3.72 9.56 0.98
C TYR A 285 4.91 9.40 0.04
N PHE A 286 4.60 9.18 -1.24
CA PHE A 286 5.57 9.09 -2.32
C PHE A 286 5.52 10.30 -3.27
N THR A 287 4.70 11.29 -2.92
CA THR A 287 4.56 12.59 -3.58
C THR A 287 4.46 13.68 -2.52
N VAL A 288 4.29 14.93 -2.94
CA VAL A 288 4.08 16.07 -2.04
C VAL A 288 2.85 15.83 -1.17
N ASP A 289 3.03 15.94 0.16
CA ASP A 289 1.98 15.76 1.15
C ASP A 289 1.14 17.05 1.32
N GLY A 290 0.13 17.21 0.48
CA GLY A 290 -0.81 18.34 0.55
C GLY A 290 -1.78 18.28 1.74
N GLU A 291 -2.00 17.09 2.30
CA GLU A 291 -2.97 16.85 3.39
C GLU A 291 -2.31 16.85 4.78
N ASN A 292 -0.98 16.98 4.84
CA ASN A 292 -0.18 16.89 6.05
C ASN A 292 -0.45 15.57 6.81
N LEU A 293 -0.44 14.44 6.09
CA LEU A 293 -0.71 13.10 6.62
C LEU A 293 0.53 12.20 6.69
N ALA A 294 1.63 12.57 6.01
CA ALA A 294 2.86 11.80 6.02
C ALA A 294 3.43 11.65 7.44
N GLY A 295 3.80 10.42 7.79
CA GLY A 295 4.36 10.09 9.10
C GLY A 295 3.33 9.95 10.23
N LYS A 296 2.05 10.22 9.96
CA LYS A 296 0.97 9.90 10.89
C LYS A 296 0.66 8.40 10.85
N TYR A 297 -0.13 7.94 11.80
CA TYR A 297 -0.48 6.52 11.98
C TYR A 297 -1.99 6.35 11.94
N LEU A 298 -2.45 5.17 11.49
CA LEU A 298 -3.86 4.84 11.59
C LEU A 298 -4.34 4.81 13.05
N ASP A 299 -5.57 5.27 13.26
CA ASP A 299 -6.21 5.31 14.58
C ASP A 299 -6.25 3.92 15.23
N GLN A 300 -6.01 3.86 16.54
CA GLN A 300 -5.97 2.59 17.29
C GLN A 300 -7.30 1.84 17.20
N GLN A 301 -8.44 2.53 17.24
CA GLN A 301 -9.76 1.89 17.18
C GLN A 301 -9.93 1.11 15.87
N PHE A 302 -9.45 1.67 14.76
CA PHE A 302 -9.49 1.00 13.46
C PHE A 302 -8.53 -0.19 13.41
N ARG A 303 -7.35 -0.08 14.04
CA ARG A 303 -6.36 -1.18 14.12
C ARG A 303 -6.82 -2.36 14.96
N ASP A 304 -7.65 -2.11 15.96
CA ASP A 304 -8.19 -3.15 16.84
C ASP A 304 -9.43 -3.86 16.25
N ASP A 305 -10.03 -3.30 15.19
CA ASP A 305 -11.18 -3.91 14.52
C ASP A 305 -10.73 -5.14 13.70
N PRO A 306 -11.22 -6.36 13.99
CA PRO A 306 -10.84 -7.56 13.24
C PRO A 306 -11.34 -7.56 11.78
N GLN A 307 -12.28 -6.68 11.44
CA GLN A 307 -12.78 -6.48 10.08
C GLN A 307 -11.95 -5.51 9.26
N ARG A 308 -10.94 -4.86 9.84
CA ARG A 308 -10.03 -3.97 9.12
C ARG A 308 -9.32 -4.69 7.96
N PRO A 309 -8.75 -3.95 7.01
CA PRO A 309 -7.87 -4.54 6.01
C PRO A 309 -6.79 -5.41 6.61
N ILE A 310 -6.66 -6.62 6.08
CA ILE A 310 -5.66 -7.55 6.59
C ILE A 310 -4.25 -7.08 6.22
N ASP A 311 -3.28 -7.32 7.10
CA ASP A 311 -1.92 -6.77 6.95
C ASP A 311 -1.24 -7.22 5.66
N GLN A 312 -1.56 -8.41 5.17
CA GLN A 312 -1.03 -8.92 3.90
C GLN A 312 -1.46 -8.04 2.72
N LEU A 313 -2.69 -7.52 2.72
CA LEU A 313 -3.17 -6.63 1.66
C LEU A 313 -2.60 -5.22 1.79
N LEU A 314 -2.46 -4.70 3.01
CA LEU A 314 -1.79 -3.42 3.25
C LEU A 314 -0.30 -3.50 2.84
N ARG A 315 0.38 -4.59 3.17
CA ARG A 315 1.77 -4.84 2.79
C ARG A 315 1.92 -5.01 1.28
N TRP A 316 0.98 -5.69 0.64
CA TRP A 316 0.91 -5.78 -0.82
C TRP A 316 0.78 -4.37 -1.44
N HIS A 317 -0.16 -3.55 -0.96
CA HIS A 317 -0.35 -2.19 -1.47
C HIS A 317 0.89 -1.32 -1.25
N PHE A 318 1.53 -1.40 -0.08
CA PHE A 318 2.79 -0.71 0.21
C PHE A 318 3.90 -1.13 -0.74
N ARG A 319 4.05 -2.44 -1.01
CA ARG A 319 5.01 -2.97 -1.98
C ARG A 319 4.78 -2.40 -3.38
N GLN A 320 3.53 -2.39 -3.84
CA GLN A 320 3.17 -1.81 -5.14
C GLN A 320 3.48 -0.31 -5.20
N ALA A 321 3.24 0.43 -4.12
CA ALA A 321 3.57 1.85 -4.05
C ALA A 321 5.08 2.11 -4.09
N VAL A 322 5.89 1.30 -3.39
CA VAL A 322 7.35 1.38 -3.47
C VAL A 322 7.83 1.09 -4.88
N LEU A 323 7.37 0.00 -5.51
CA LEU A 323 7.76 -0.36 -6.88
C LEU A 323 7.37 0.73 -7.88
N ALA A 324 6.14 1.23 -7.80
CA ALA A 324 5.62 2.24 -8.73
C ALA A 324 6.34 3.60 -8.58
N ASN A 325 6.67 4.00 -7.36
CA ASN A 325 7.20 5.34 -7.13
C ASN A 325 8.72 5.40 -7.04
N MET A 326 9.41 4.34 -6.64
CA MET A 326 10.84 4.43 -6.30
C MET A 326 11.76 3.73 -7.28
N ARG A 327 11.29 2.68 -7.99
CA ARG A 327 12.14 1.92 -8.91
C ARG A 327 12.52 2.73 -10.15
N GLY A 328 13.82 2.81 -10.48
CA GLY A 328 14.30 3.56 -11.64
C GLY A 328 13.78 5.00 -11.67
N ALA A 329 13.25 5.45 -12.80
CA ALA A 329 12.61 6.77 -12.92
C ALA A 329 11.19 6.84 -12.31
N GLY A 330 10.70 5.73 -11.76
CA GLY A 330 9.31 5.58 -11.34
C GLY A 330 8.37 5.51 -12.53
N GLU A 331 7.17 5.02 -12.26
CA GLU A 331 6.23 4.65 -13.30
C GLU A 331 5.44 5.86 -13.82
N PRO A 332 4.87 5.80 -15.03
CA PRO A 332 4.12 6.92 -15.58
C PRO A 332 2.95 7.34 -14.68
N THR A 333 2.75 8.65 -14.54
CA THR A 333 1.53 9.20 -13.94
C THR A 333 0.50 9.42 -15.04
N PHE A 334 -0.74 9.01 -14.79
CA PHE A 334 -1.84 9.15 -15.74
C PHE A 334 -2.82 10.20 -15.24
N GLU A 335 -3.08 11.21 -16.06
CA GLU A 335 -4.20 12.10 -15.89
C GLU A 335 -5.49 11.38 -16.33
N HIS A 336 -6.61 11.76 -15.72
CA HIS A 336 -7.91 11.11 -15.92
C HIS A 336 -8.95 12.07 -16.52
N ASP A 337 -8.59 13.34 -16.73
CA ASP A 337 -9.39 14.37 -17.37
C ASP A 337 -9.08 14.44 -18.87
N PHE A 338 -9.76 13.60 -19.64
CA PHE A 338 -9.72 13.69 -21.09
C PHE A 338 -10.51 14.92 -21.58
N PRO A 339 -9.95 15.77 -22.46
CA PRO A 339 -10.65 16.94 -22.98
C PRO A 339 -11.98 16.55 -23.68
N PRO A 340 -13.03 17.37 -23.61
CA PRO A 340 -14.27 17.10 -24.34
C PRO A 340 -14.01 16.92 -25.85
N GLY A 341 -14.42 15.77 -26.39
CA GLY A 341 -14.22 15.42 -27.80
C GLY A 341 -12.87 14.77 -28.12
N SER A 342 -12.05 14.44 -27.13
CA SER A 342 -10.84 13.66 -27.36
C SER A 342 -11.17 12.21 -27.74
N ASP A 343 -10.33 11.60 -28.56
CA ASP A 343 -10.39 10.18 -28.84
C ASP A 343 -9.80 9.43 -27.64
N ILE A 344 -10.61 9.22 -26.60
CA ILE A 344 -10.17 8.57 -25.36
C ILE A 344 -9.51 7.21 -25.64
N VAL A 345 -10.01 6.47 -26.64
CA VAL A 345 -9.43 5.19 -27.04
C VAL A 345 -8.09 5.41 -27.74
N GLY A 346 -8.01 6.35 -28.68
CA GLY A 346 -6.76 6.77 -29.31
C GLY A 346 -5.70 7.28 -28.31
N ASP A 347 -6.10 8.07 -27.33
CA ASP A 347 -5.24 8.62 -26.27
C ASP A 347 -4.75 7.52 -25.29
N ILE A 348 -5.58 6.50 -25.05
CA ILE A 348 -5.18 5.30 -24.28
C ILE A 348 -4.20 4.45 -25.09
N LEU A 349 -4.53 4.15 -26.36
CA LEU A 349 -3.73 3.31 -27.25
C LEU A 349 -2.39 3.95 -27.63
N GLY A 350 -2.34 5.28 -27.71
CA GLY A 350 -1.12 6.04 -27.97
C GLY A 350 -0.24 6.28 -26.74
N GLY A 351 -0.74 5.97 -25.53
CA GLY A 351 -0.04 6.19 -24.27
C GLY A 351 0.70 4.95 -23.73
N PRO A 352 1.60 5.11 -22.75
CA PRO A 352 2.25 3.98 -22.11
C PRO A 352 1.21 3.10 -21.39
N LYS A 353 1.47 1.78 -21.33
CA LYS A 353 0.57 0.78 -20.73
C LYS A 353 -0.85 0.77 -21.32
N ALA A 354 -0.97 0.94 -22.63
CA ALA A 354 -2.23 0.99 -23.35
C ALA A 354 -3.17 -0.21 -23.06
N GLY A 355 -2.62 -1.42 -22.98
CA GLY A 355 -3.40 -2.63 -22.72
C GLY A 355 -4.05 -2.63 -21.34
N GLU A 356 -3.28 -2.35 -20.30
CA GLU A 356 -3.75 -2.30 -18.92
C GLU A 356 -4.71 -1.12 -18.68
N ARG A 357 -4.44 0.03 -19.30
CA ARG A 357 -5.36 1.18 -19.28
C ARG A 357 -6.68 0.88 -19.97
N MET A 358 -6.65 0.18 -21.10
CA MET A 358 -7.85 -0.22 -21.83
C MET A 358 -8.66 -1.25 -21.04
N GLU A 359 -8.01 -2.25 -20.44
CA GLU A 359 -8.69 -3.25 -19.59
C GLU A 359 -9.39 -2.59 -18.39
N PHE A 360 -8.73 -1.63 -17.74
CA PHE A 360 -9.32 -0.89 -16.64
C PHE A 360 -10.48 0.02 -17.09
N GLU A 361 -10.31 0.75 -18.19
CA GLU A 361 -11.37 1.63 -18.74
C GLU A 361 -12.60 0.80 -19.14
N LEU A 362 -12.39 -0.37 -19.75
CA LEU A 362 -13.46 -1.31 -20.07
C LEU A 362 -14.16 -1.85 -18.83
N PHE A 363 -13.42 -2.21 -17.77
CA PHE A 363 -13.99 -2.67 -16.51
C PHE A 363 -14.89 -1.61 -15.87
N SER A 364 -14.42 -0.36 -15.85
CA SER A 364 -15.16 0.79 -15.30
C SER A 364 -16.44 1.09 -16.10
N ARG A 365 -16.37 1.06 -17.43
CA ARG A 365 -17.53 1.33 -18.31
C ARG A 365 -18.53 0.17 -18.37
N LEU A 366 -18.07 -1.07 -18.32
CA LEU A 366 -18.94 -2.24 -18.37
C LEU A 366 -19.74 -2.40 -17.07
N ALA A 367 -19.14 -2.08 -15.92
CA ALA A 367 -19.84 -1.99 -14.65
C ALA A 367 -21.00 -0.98 -14.69
N ALA A 368 -20.79 0.18 -15.35
CA ALA A 368 -21.84 1.19 -15.54
C ALA A 368 -22.94 0.77 -16.54
N GLN A 369 -22.63 -0.02 -17.57
CA GLN A 369 -23.61 -0.45 -18.59
C GLN A 369 -24.53 -1.58 -18.15
N VAL A 370 -24.09 -2.46 -17.24
CA VAL A 370 -24.95 -3.54 -16.70
C VAL A 370 -26.15 -2.97 -15.93
N GLU A 371 -26.05 -1.75 -15.40
CA GLU A 371 -27.15 -1.06 -14.67
C GLU A 371 -28.30 -0.58 -15.58
N CYS A 372 -28.03 -0.25 -16.85
CA CYS A 372 -29.08 0.18 -17.78
C CYS A 372 -30.02 -0.96 -18.18
N ASN A 373 -29.53 -2.21 -18.21
CA ASN A 373 -30.32 -3.36 -18.69
C ASN A 373 -31.14 -4.05 -17.58
N VAL A 374 -30.80 -3.85 -16.30
CA VAL A 374 -31.54 -4.40 -15.16
C VAL A 374 -32.64 -3.44 -14.68
N SER A 375 -32.53 -2.15 -15.00
CA SER A 375 -33.56 -1.13 -14.70
C SER A 375 -34.70 -1.09 -15.73
N SER A 376 -34.62 -1.92 -16.78
CA SER A 376 -35.57 -1.97 -17.91
C SER A 376 -36.26 -3.33 -18.08
N ALA A 377 -36.23 -4.21 -17.07
CA ALA A 377 -36.85 -5.53 -17.10
C ALA A 377 -37.97 -5.68 -16.07
#